data_AF-A0A8B5X458-F1
#
_entry.id   AF-A0A8B5X458-F1
#
_cell.length_a   1.000
_cell.length_b   1.000
_cell.length_c   1.000
_cell.angle_alpha   90.00
_cell.angle_beta   90.00
_cell.angle_gamma   90.00
#
_symmetry.space_group_name_H-M   'P 1'
#
loop_
_entity.id
_entity.type
_entity.pdbx_description
1 polymer ?
#
loop_
_entity_poly.entity_id
_entity_poly.type
_entity_poly.pdbx_seq_one_letter_code
_entity_poly.pdbx_strand_id
1 'polypeptide(L)'
;MQRANASRFFPSCCGITGGVTMPDPDRGPLRGIVKYNPHLWGDDELRSIFVARNRELAELLDRLRQTATDIVPQHVLIVGQRGMGKTTLLRRLALAVRDDPELSRRWIALAFPEEQFTVSTLAELWSNILDALTDTLENEGTPQAELDRLDGEVRRIGALPPLEREETAIGLLGDWIDQHQRRILLLIDSTDLLFDSLGGPKEGKRGLKAGAASLWRLRKTLTHHSGFFWLGASYQALESGHLYSDAFHDFFELIELRSLSVDDMRQAMLALARTFGAGQEKPGEAAAQVMARILDAKPERLKALRNLTGGNPRTTVMLYEMFAAGRQDNLHADLKLLLDLMTPLYKTRLENLADQPRKLLAHVMEHWTPVATAELAEVSGIPATTVSGQLARLEAEGLIEKTKLPGRRRAGYQVAERFFNVWYLMRYTPRRIRQGLIWLIEFMRLWYGSDELRAFAGERSDSEKACPRTRRLNSDHPFPITNHAAYQALEHLADLASSGDTWALYKLQKQARECHDTGLGPALAELMAQSAHANFLKPIALALRAAAGEAEALDGIPPELKIMVEEVMRDILTRGSSQPEPDFGKITEPENNS
;
A
#
# COMPACT_ATOMS: atom_id res chain seq x y z
N MET A 1 41.70 29.09 49.26
CA MET A 1 42.73 30.12 48.96
C MET A 1 43.17 29.90 47.51
N GLN A 2 43.16 30.96 46.67
CA GLN A 2 43.82 31.14 45.34
C GLN A 2 44.31 29.90 44.53
N ARG A 3 44.18 29.79 43.20
CA ARG A 3 43.86 30.77 42.12
C ARG A 3 43.45 30.01 40.82
N ALA A 4 42.90 30.71 39.84
CA ALA A 4 42.39 30.15 38.57
C ALA A 4 43.22 30.52 37.32
N ASN A 5 42.98 29.79 36.22
CA ASN A 5 43.10 30.18 34.79
C ASN A 5 42.54 29.01 33.95
N ALA A 6 41.79 29.14 32.84
CA ALA A 6 41.09 30.26 32.17
C ALA A 6 39.67 29.74 31.76
N SER A 7 38.82 30.28 30.87
CA SER A 7 38.82 31.41 29.91
C SER A 7 37.35 31.81 29.64
N ARG A 8 37.00 33.09 29.42
CA ARG A 8 36.74 33.75 28.10
C ARG A 8 35.92 32.89 27.09
N PHE A 9 34.81 33.33 26.49
CA PHE A 9 34.12 34.65 26.46
C PHE A 9 32.67 34.46 25.96
N PHE A 10 31.65 35.10 26.57
CA PHE A 10 30.48 35.74 25.92
C PHE A 10 29.60 36.41 27.00
N PRO A 11 29.17 37.69 26.85
CA PRO A 11 28.42 38.41 27.90
C PRO A 11 26.90 38.30 27.77
N SER A 12 26.21 38.47 28.89
CA SER A 12 24.76 38.67 29.00
C SER A 12 24.36 40.15 28.85
N CYS A 13 23.13 40.44 28.38
CA CYS A 13 22.11 41.21 29.13
C CYS A 13 20.85 41.60 28.34
N CYS A 14 19.71 41.56 29.05
CA CYS A 14 18.48 42.36 28.93
C CYS A 14 17.75 42.57 27.58
N GLY A 15 16.61 41.88 27.42
CA GLY A 15 15.31 42.45 27.80
C GLY A 15 14.62 43.46 26.85
N ILE A 16 13.61 42.98 26.11
CA ILE A 16 12.48 43.79 25.63
C ILE A 16 11.17 43.04 25.92
N THR A 17 10.20 43.73 26.48
CA THR A 17 8.83 43.24 26.73
C THR A 17 8.05 43.15 25.42
N GLY A 18 7.86 41.93 24.92
CA GLY A 18 6.83 41.60 23.93
C GLY A 18 5.87 40.59 24.54
N GLY A 19 4.59 40.96 24.68
CA GLY A 19 3.59 40.03 25.18
C GLY A 19 3.50 38.82 24.24
N VAL A 20 3.71 37.62 24.77
CA VAL A 20 3.42 36.39 24.03
C VAL A 20 1.92 36.37 23.80
N THR A 21 1.49 36.70 22.59
CA THR A 21 0.15 36.38 22.11
C THR A 21 0.05 34.85 22.17
N MET A 22 -0.63 34.35 23.20
CA MET A 22 -1.05 32.96 23.27
C MET A 22 -1.68 32.61 21.92
N PRO A 23 -1.23 31.53 21.24
CA PRO A 23 -1.85 31.13 20.00
C PRO A 23 -3.34 30.87 20.24
N ASP A 24 -4.15 31.38 19.31
CA ASP A 24 -5.61 31.22 19.28
C ASP A 24 -6.02 29.76 19.58
N PRO A 25 -6.82 29.50 20.64
CA PRO A 25 -7.19 28.14 21.03
C PRO A 25 -8.04 27.41 19.98
N ASP A 26 -8.61 28.09 18.97
CA ASP A 26 -9.36 27.45 17.89
C ASP A 26 -8.45 26.98 16.72
N ARG A 27 -7.11 27.16 16.82
CA ARG A 27 -6.12 26.44 15.98
C ARG A 27 -5.68 25.15 16.67
N GLY A 28 -6.57 24.17 16.67
CA GLY A 28 -6.41 22.90 17.38
C GLY A 28 -5.09 22.17 17.08
N PRO A 29 -4.40 21.64 18.10
CA PRO A 29 -3.12 20.95 17.91
C PRO A 29 -3.34 19.55 17.32
N LEU A 30 -2.71 19.29 16.16
CA LEU A 30 -2.35 17.96 15.67
C LEU A 30 -3.37 16.83 15.91
N ARG A 31 -4.61 16.95 15.44
CA ARG A 31 -5.47 15.77 15.18
C ARG A 31 -4.97 15.01 13.94
N GLY A 32 -3.77 14.46 14.06
CA GLY A 32 -3.13 13.63 13.03
C GLY A 32 -3.76 12.25 13.01
N ILE A 33 -4.14 11.77 11.82
CA ILE A 33 -4.83 10.49 11.65
C ILE A 33 -3.83 9.35 11.85
N VAL A 34 -4.19 8.38 12.68
CA VAL A 34 -3.30 7.29 13.08
C VAL A 34 -3.21 6.22 11.97
N LYS A 35 -2.06 6.14 11.31
CA LYS A 35 -1.82 5.28 10.11
C LYS A 35 -1.19 3.93 10.42
N TYR A 36 -0.32 3.89 11.42
CA TYR A 36 0.57 2.77 11.69
C TYR A 36 0.36 2.13 13.06
N ASN A 37 -0.19 2.86 14.03
CA ASN A 37 -0.25 2.46 15.44
C ASN A 37 -1.71 2.42 15.96
N PRO A 38 -2.57 1.45 15.56
CA PRO A 38 -4.00 1.49 15.90
C PRO A 38 -4.34 1.46 17.40
N HIS A 39 -3.36 1.32 18.31
CA HIS A 39 -3.53 1.54 19.76
C HIS A 39 -3.71 3.01 20.16
N LEU A 40 -3.31 3.96 19.32
CA LEU A 40 -3.46 5.39 19.59
C LEU A 40 -4.85 5.93 19.23
N TRP A 41 -5.76 5.08 18.73
CA TRP A 41 -7.16 5.45 18.51
C TRP A 41 -7.92 5.45 19.82
N GLY A 42 -8.67 6.53 20.09
CA GLY A 42 -9.67 6.50 21.15
C GLY A 42 -10.84 5.57 20.78
N ASP A 43 -11.50 4.99 21.79
CA ASP A 43 -12.57 4.01 21.59
C ASP A 43 -13.68 4.51 20.64
N ASP A 44 -14.15 5.74 20.82
CA ASP A 44 -15.19 6.35 19.97
C ASP A 44 -14.71 6.66 18.56
N GLU A 45 -13.43 7.03 18.39
CA GLU A 45 -12.83 7.22 17.07
C GLU A 45 -12.75 5.88 16.34
N LEU A 46 -12.29 4.82 17.02
CA LEU A 46 -12.23 3.47 16.49
C LEU A 46 -13.62 2.95 16.08
N ARG A 47 -14.65 3.15 16.92
CA ARG A 47 -16.05 2.83 16.56
C ARG A 47 -16.51 3.62 15.32
N SER A 48 -16.16 4.90 15.22
CA SER A 48 -16.61 5.80 14.15
C SER A 48 -15.96 5.50 12.78
N ILE A 49 -14.67 5.14 12.77
CA ILE A 49 -13.93 4.85 11.52
C ILE A 49 -14.08 3.39 11.06
N PHE A 50 -14.50 2.47 11.94
CA PHE A 50 -14.68 1.05 11.62
C PHE A 50 -16.00 0.81 10.88
N VAL A 51 -16.00 1.13 9.58
CA VAL A 51 -17.17 0.94 8.69
C VAL A 51 -16.99 -0.17 7.65
N ALA A 52 -15.75 -0.60 7.41
CA ALA A 52 -15.43 -1.83 6.69
C ALA A 52 -15.23 -2.99 7.69
N ARG A 53 -15.34 -4.24 7.23
CA ARG A 53 -15.21 -5.48 8.06
C ARG A 53 -16.31 -5.75 9.08
N ASN A 54 -17.46 -5.07 8.97
CA ASN A 54 -18.59 -5.31 9.87
C ASN A 54 -19.13 -6.75 9.81
N ARG A 55 -19.00 -7.44 8.65
CA ARG A 55 -19.38 -8.85 8.53
C ARG A 55 -18.45 -9.75 9.32
N GLU A 56 -17.14 -9.60 9.13
CA GLU A 56 -16.11 -10.37 9.83
C GLU A 56 -16.14 -10.11 11.34
N LEU A 57 -16.43 -8.87 11.78
CA LEU A 57 -16.66 -8.54 13.19
C LEU A 57 -17.91 -9.24 13.75
N ALA A 58 -19.04 -9.20 13.02
CA ALA A 58 -20.28 -9.85 13.46
C ALA A 58 -20.12 -11.37 13.56
N GLU A 59 -19.48 -12.00 12.56
CA GLU A 59 -19.15 -13.43 12.53
C GLU A 59 -18.32 -13.87 13.75
N LEU A 60 -17.32 -13.07 14.13
CA LEU A 60 -16.50 -13.31 15.33
C LEU A 60 -17.29 -13.13 16.63
N LEU A 61 -18.16 -12.12 16.72
CA LEU A 61 -19.02 -11.89 17.89
C LEU A 61 -20.06 -13.00 18.06
N ASP A 62 -20.70 -13.43 16.97
CA ASP A 62 -21.71 -14.49 17.01
C ASP A 62 -21.06 -15.84 17.38
N ARG A 63 -19.83 -16.11 16.93
CA ARG A 63 -19.03 -17.25 17.41
C ARG A 63 -18.78 -17.19 18.91
N LEU A 64 -18.42 -16.04 19.47
CA LEU A 64 -18.22 -15.86 20.92
C LEU A 64 -19.52 -16.10 21.71
N ARG A 65 -20.68 -15.71 21.17
CA ARG A 65 -21.99 -15.98 21.77
C ARG A 65 -22.37 -17.47 21.70
N GLN A 66 -22.16 -18.10 20.55
CA GLN A 66 -22.53 -19.51 20.29
C GLN A 66 -21.63 -20.53 20.99
N THR A 67 -20.40 -20.15 21.38
CA THR A 67 -19.48 -21.05 22.08
C THR A 67 -19.95 -21.34 23.51
N ALA A 68 -20.49 -22.53 23.76
CA ALA A 68 -20.89 -22.98 25.10
C ALA A 68 -19.69 -23.05 26.07
N THR A 69 -19.93 -22.84 27.36
CA THR A 69 -18.91 -22.67 28.40
C THR A 69 -17.92 -23.85 28.47
N ASP A 70 -18.44 -25.08 28.44
CA ASP A 70 -17.65 -26.30 28.60
C ASP A 70 -16.98 -26.80 27.30
N ILE A 71 -17.23 -26.12 26.17
CA ILE A 71 -16.72 -26.51 24.85
C ILE A 71 -15.45 -25.72 24.53
N VAL A 72 -14.38 -26.44 24.20
CA VAL A 72 -13.14 -25.87 23.67
C VAL A 72 -13.45 -25.11 22.37
N PRO A 73 -13.13 -23.80 22.27
CA PRO A 73 -13.51 -23.00 21.12
C PRO A 73 -12.66 -23.38 19.91
N GLN A 74 -13.29 -23.48 18.74
CA GLN A 74 -12.54 -23.58 17.49
C GLN A 74 -11.79 -22.25 17.26
N HIS A 75 -10.46 -22.30 17.46
CA HIS A 75 -9.56 -21.17 17.34
C HIS A 75 -9.57 -20.58 15.93
N VAL A 76 -9.30 -19.27 15.85
CA VAL A 76 -9.40 -18.50 14.61
C VAL A 76 -8.08 -17.80 14.31
N LEU A 77 -7.74 -17.72 13.03
CA LEU A 77 -6.63 -16.93 12.52
C LEU A 77 -7.12 -15.99 11.41
N ILE A 78 -7.01 -14.69 11.66
CA ILE A 78 -7.28 -13.64 10.67
C ILE A 78 -6.05 -13.52 9.76
N VAL A 79 -6.20 -13.88 8.49
CA VAL A 79 -5.13 -13.81 7.49
C VAL A 79 -5.34 -12.61 6.58
N GLY A 80 -4.27 -11.88 6.26
CA GLY A 80 -4.33 -10.82 5.26
C GLY A 80 -3.08 -9.97 5.19
N GLN A 81 -2.91 -9.31 4.04
CA GLN A 81 -1.72 -8.50 3.73
C GLN A 81 -1.49 -7.36 4.74
N ARG A 82 -0.25 -6.82 4.75
CA ARG A 82 0.14 -5.67 5.58
C ARG A 82 -0.70 -4.44 5.24
N GLY A 83 -1.43 -3.92 6.24
CA GLY A 83 -2.34 -2.77 6.10
C GLY A 83 -3.82 -3.13 5.91
N MET A 84 -4.19 -4.42 5.79
CA MET A 84 -5.58 -4.86 5.57
C MET A 84 -6.54 -4.71 6.78
N GLY A 85 -6.07 -4.10 7.88
CA GLY A 85 -6.91 -3.77 9.04
C GLY A 85 -6.99 -4.86 10.12
N LYS A 86 -6.10 -5.87 10.10
CA LYS A 86 -6.08 -6.97 11.10
C LYS A 86 -6.04 -6.46 12.55
N THR A 87 -5.02 -5.70 12.91
CA THR A 87 -4.86 -5.01 14.21
C THR A 87 -6.09 -4.18 14.59
N THR A 88 -6.70 -3.52 13.62
CA THR A 88 -7.89 -2.68 13.81
C THR A 88 -9.12 -3.53 14.11
N LEU A 89 -9.29 -4.68 13.44
CA LEU A 89 -10.36 -5.66 13.70
C LEU A 89 -10.18 -6.31 15.09
N LEU A 90 -8.97 -6.72 15.47
CA LEU A 90 -8.68 -7.24 16.81
C LEU A 90 -9.09 -6.23 17.90
N ARG A 91 -8.69 -4.95 17.76
CA ARG A 91 -9.07 -3.89 18.70
C ARG A 91 -10.57 -3.61 18.73
N ARG A 92 -11.20 -3.55 17.56
CA ARG A 92 -12.64 -3.33 17.46
C ARG A 92 -13.44 -4.48 18.08
N LEU A 93 -12.91 -5.71 18.02
CA LEU A 93 -13.48 -6.89 18.67
C LEU A 93 -13.30 -6.83 20.20
N ALA A 94 -12.10 -6.50 20.70
CA ALA A 94 -11.88 -6.27 22.14
C ALA A 94 -12.91 -5.27 22.71
N LEU A 95 -13.07 -4.15 21.99
CA LEU A 95 -14.01 -3.10 22.32
C LEU A 95 -15.47 -3.59 22.26
N ALA A 96 -15.84 -4.37 21.23
CA ALA A 96 -17.18 -4.95 21.12
C ALA A 96 -17.51 -5.96 22.23
N VAL A 97 -16.54 -6.77 22.66
CA VAL A 97 -16.70 -7.73 23.76
C VAL A 97 -16.88 -7.00 25.09
N ARG A 98 -16.11 -5.93 25.33
CA ARG A 98 -16.22 -5.08 26.52
C ARG A 98 -17.53 -4.29 26.58
N ASP A 99 -17.99 -3.77 25.43
CA ASP A 99 -19.20 -2.96 25.32
C ASP A 99 -20.51 -3.80 25.41
N ASP A 100 -20.46 -5.11 25.11
CA ASP A 100 -21.61 -6.02 25.12
C ASP A 100 -21.78 -6.68 26.51
N PRO A 101 -22.90 -6.45 27.24
CA PRO A 101 -23.10 -6.99 28.60
C PRO A 101 -23.26 -8.52 28.69
N GLU A 102 -23.55 -9.22 27.58
CA GLU A 102 -23.57 -10.68 27.55
C GLU A 102 -22.14 -11.23 27.37
N LEU A 103 -21.40 -10.66 26.41
CA LEU A 103 -20.05 -11.10 26.08
C LEU A 103 -19.05 -10.75 27.19
N SER A 104 -19.06 -9.52 27.71
CA SER A 104 -18.19 -9.08 28.81
C SER A 104 -18.31 -9.94 30.07
N ARG A 105 -19.49 -10.50 30.36
CA ARG A 105 -19.67 -11.45 31.48
C ARG A 105 -19.03 -12.81 31.22
N ARG A 106 -19.01 -13.25 29.97
CA ARG A 106 -18.53 -14.59 29.54
C ARG A 106 -17.07 -14.59 29.13
N TRP A 107 -16.54 -13.45 28.71
CA TRP A 107 -15.24 -13.27 28.09
C TRP A 107 -14.51 -12.03 28.63
N ILE A 108 -13.21 -12.16 28.89
CA ILE A 108 -12.28 -11.03 29.00
C ILE A 108 -11.37 -11.04 27.77
N ALA A 109 -11.23 -9.88 27.11
CA ALA A 109 -10.49 -9.74 25.86
C ALA A 109 -9.11 -9.14 26.12
N LEU A 110 -8.07 -9.96 26.05
CA LEU A 110 -6.68 -9.55 26.27
C LEU A 110 -6.04 -9.20 24.92
N ALA A 111 -5.64 -7.94 24.75
CA ALA A 111 -5.07 -7.41 23.51
C ALA A 111 -3.57 -7.13 23.64
N PHE A 112 -2.78 -7.66 22.72
CA PHE A 112 -1.32 -7.62 22.79
C PHE A 112 -0.70 -6.64 21.77
N PRO A 113 0.54 -6.16 21.99
CA PRO A 113 1.30 -5.41 20.99
C PRO A 113 1.59 -6.22 19.70
N GLU A 114 1.75 -5.53 18.56
CA GLU A 114 2.06 -6.16 17.25
C GLU A 114 3.44 -6.85 17.24
N GLU A 115 4.35 -6.41 18.11
CA GLU A 115 5.72 -6.91 18.23
C GLU A 115 6.00 -7.33 19.68
N GLN A 116 6.20 -8.63 19.92
CA GLN A 116 6.42 -9.20 21.27
C GLN A 116 7.86 -9.71 21.43
N PHE A 117 8.85 -8.83 21.24
CA PHE A 117 10.28 -9.20 21.25
C PHE A 117 10.79 -9.86 22.54
N THR A 118 10.07 -9.74 23.65
CA THR A 118 10.41 -10.35 24.94
C THR A 118 9.93 -11.79 25.09
N VAL A 119 9.07 -12.30 24.19
CA VAL A 119 8.50 -13.65 24.28
C VAL A 119 9.29 -14.61 23.39
N SER A 120 10.10 -15.47 24.01
CA SER A 120 10.89 -16.51 23.34
C SER A 120 10.54 -17.93 23.83
N THR A 121 9.85 -18.03 24.96
CA THR A 121 9.44 -19.28 25.60
C THR A 121 7.96 -19.25 26.00
N LEU A 122 7.36 -20.43 26.23
CA LEU A 122 5.98 -20.51 26.71
C LEU A 122 5.82 -19.93 28.12
N ALA A 123 6.83 -20.05 28.99
CA ALA A 123 6.81 -19.44 30.32
C ALA A 123 6.66 -17.91 30.24
N GLU A 124 7.39 -17.27 29.33
CA GLU A 124 7.24 -15.83 29.03
C GLU A 124 5.87 -15.53 28.42
N LEU A 125 5.35 -16.36 27.49
CA LEU A 125 4.02 -16.17 26.92
C LEU A 125 2.92 -16.17 27.99
N TRP A 126 2.90 -17.18 28.89
CA TRP A 126 1.87 -17.26 29.93
C TRP A 126 2.03 -16.20 31.02
N SER A 127 3.27 -15.74 31.29
CA SER A 127 3.51 -14.60 32.17
C SER A 127 2.97 -13.31 31.56
N ASN A 128 3.25 -13.04 30.28
CA ASN A 128 2.67 -11.90 29.56
C ASN A 128 1.12 -11.95 29.47
N ILE A 129 0.53 -13.15 29.45
CA ILE A 129 -0.94 -13.31 29.50
C ILE A 129 -1.49 -12.95 30.89
N LEU A 130 -0.77 -13.27 31.96
CA LEU A 130 -1.12 -12.83 33.32
C LEU A 130 -0.94 -11.31 33.48
N ASP A 131 0.14 -10.72 32.97
CA ASP A 131 0.34 -9.27 32.99
C ASP A 131 -0.79 -8.55 32.22
N ALA A 132 -1.11 -9.01 31.01
CA ALA A 132 -2.22 -8.46 30.21
C ALA A 132 -3.59 -8.65 30.88
N LEU A 133 -3.78 -9.73 31.66
CA LEU A 133 -4.97 -9.94 32.48
C LEU A 133 -5.07 -8.88 33.59
N THR A 134 -4.00 -8.66 34.35
CA THR A 134 -3.95 -7.61 35.40
C THR A 134 -4.20 -6.23 34.80
N ASP A 135 -3.51 -5.86 33.71
CA ASP A 135 -3.71 -4.58 32.99
C ASP A 135 -5.17 -4.41 32.55
N THR A 136 -5.80 -5.47 32.04
CA THR A 136 -7.21 -5.40 31.60
C THR A 136 -8.16 -5.23 32.78
N LEU A 137 -7.88 -5.89 33.92
CA LEU A 137 -8.67 -5.75 35.15
C LEU A 137 -8.51 -4.37 35.80
N GLU A 138 -7.33 -3.77 35.77
CA GLU A 138 -7.12 -2.36 36.19
C GLU A 138 -8.00 -1.41 35.35
N ASN A 139 -7.98 -1.59 34.03
CA ASN A 139 -8.80 -0.79 33.10
C ASN A 139 -10.32 -1.00 33.27
N GLU A 140 -10.76 -2.15 33.78
CA GLU A 140 -12.16 -2.40 34.15
C GLU A 140 -12.54 -1.88 35.56
N GLY A 141 -11.57 -1.35 36.32
CA GLY A 141 -11.80 -0.77 37.64
C GLY A 141 -11.84 -1.79 38.80
N THR A 142 -11.18 -2.94 38.63
CA THR A 142 -11.05 -3.97 39.66
C THR A 142 -10.40 -3.42 40.94
N PRO A 143 -10.82 -3.81 42.16
CA PRO A 143 -10.24 -3.30 43.40
C PRO A 143 -8.74 -3.58 43.53
N GLN A 144 -7.97 -2.57 43.93
CA GLN A 144 -6.50 -2.66 44.07
C GLN A 144 -6.02 -3.90 44.85
N ALA A 145 -6.74 -4.30 45.91
CA ALA A 145 -6.38 -5.46 46.73
C ALA A 145 -6.48 -6.82 46.00
N GLU A 146 -7.11 -6.89 44.83
CA GLU A 146 -7.13 -8.05 43.95
C GLU A 146 -5.97 -7.99 42.95
N LEU A 147 -5.72 -6.81 42.36
CA LEU A 147 -4.56 -6.55 41.50
C LEU A 147 -3.24 -6.81 42.24
N ASP A 148 -3.09 -6.29 43.47
CA ASP A 148 -1.92 -6.51 44.33
C ASP A 148 -1.64 -8.00 44.61
N ARG A 149 -2.69 -8.84 44.65
CA ARG A 149 -2.57 -10.30 44.82
C ARG A 149 -2.11 -10.97 43.53
N LEU A 150 -2.69 -10.61 42.38
CA LEU A 150 -2.27 -11.11 41.08
C LEU A 150 -0.80 -10.76 40.81
N ASP A 151 -0.39 -9.51 41.04
CA ASP A 151 1.01 -9.09 40.96
C ASP A 151 1.93 -9.85 41.95
N GLY A 152 1.41 -10.18 43.14
CA GLY A 152 2.11 -11.03 44.11
C GLY A 152 2.39 -12.42 43.54
N GLU A 153 1.39 -13.04 42.94
CA GLU A 153 1.48 -14.36 42.31
C GLU A 153 2.34 -14.36 41.04
N VAL A 154 2.24 -13.35 40.18
CA VAL A 154 3.11 -13.18 39.00
C VAL A 154 4.58 -13.07 39.44
N ARG A 155 4.89 -12.26 40.46
CA ARG A 155 6.25 -12.15 41.02
C ARG A 155 6.72 -13.47 41.63
N ARG A 156 5.84 -14.23 42.30
CA ARG A 156 6.14 -15.58 42.82
C ARG A 156 6.47 -16.56 41.69
N ILE A 157 5.66 -16.58 40.63
CA ILE A 157 5.86 -17.42 39.45
C ILE A 157 7.19 -17.09 38.78
N GLY A 158 7.51 -15.81 38.57
CA GLY A 158 8.75 -15.36 37.93
C GLY A 158 10.04 -15.91 38.59
N ALA A 159 10.00 -16.22 39.89
CA ALA A 159 11.12 -16.80 40.63
C ALA A 159 11.31 -18.32 40.46
N LEU A 160 10.34 -19.04 39.89
CA LEU A 160 10.38 -20.49 39.70
C LEU A 160 11.30 -20.92 38.54
N PRO A 161 11.65 -22.22 38.40
CA PRO A 161 12.25 -22.78 37.19
C PRO A 161 11.33 -22.62 35.95
N PRO A 162 11.88 -22.57 34.71
CA PRO A 162 11.07 -22.26 33.52
C PRO A 162 9.90 -23.22 33.20
N LEU A 163 10.04 -24.52 33.50
CA LEU A 163 8.94 -25.49 33.28
C LEU A 163 7.85 -25.34 34.35
N GLU A 164 8.25 -25.15 35.62
CA GLU A 164 7.32 -24.89 36.72
C GLU A 164 6.62 -23.54 36.55
N ARG A 165 7.27 -22.53 35.95
CA ARG A 165 6.63 -21.28 35.50
C ARG A 165 5.50 -21.54 34.52
N GLU A 166 5.75 -22.30 33.46
CA GLU A 166 4.76 -22.62 32.42
C GLU A 166 3.52 -23.28 33.04
N GLU A 167 3.71 -24.30 33.86
CA GLU A 167 2.60 -25.03 34.49
C GLU A 167 1.86 -24.20 35.56
N THR A 168 2.59 -23.45 36.41
CA THR A 168 1.97 -22.61 37.46
C THR A 168 1.21 -21.42 36.89
N ALA A 169 1.71 -20.81 35.80
CA ALA A 169 1.01 -19.71 35.14
C ALA A 169 -0.29 -20.18 34.46
N ILE A 170 -0.27 -21.34 33.78
CA ILE A 170 -1.49 -21.94 33.23
C ILE A 170 -2.47 -22.29 34.36
N GLY A 171 -1.99 -22.85 35.48
CA GLY A 171 -2.80 -23.15 36.66
C GLY A 171 -3.51 -21.93 37.23
N LEU A 172 -2.78 -20.84 37.47
CA LEU A 172 -3.34 -19.58 37.98
C LEU A 172 -4.39 -18.97 37.03
N LEU A 173 -4.17 -19.04 35.71
CA LEU A 173 -5.15 -18.62 34.72
C LEU A 173 -6.41 -19.50 34.76
N GLY A 174 -6.26 -20.81 34.94
CA GLY A 174 -7.37 -21.76 35.11
C GLY A 174 -8.19 -21.46 36.37
N ASP A 175 -7.51 -21.35 37.52
CA ASP A 175 -8.12 -20.99 38.82
C ASP A 175 -8.90 -19.67 38.74
N TRP A 176 -8.36 -18.66 38.04
CA TRP A 176 -9.04 -17.39 37.80
C TRP A 176 -10.29 -17.55 36.93
N ILE A 177 -10.20 -18.32 35.83
CA ILE A 177 -11.35 -18.59 34.95
C ILE A 177 -12.46 -19.32 35.71
N ASP A 178 -12.12 -20.29 36.56
CA ASP A 178 -13.07 -21.04 37.37
C ASP A 178 -13.68 -20.17 38.49
N GLN A 179 -12.89 -19.31 39.14
CA GLN A 179 -13.37 -18.39 40.17
C GLN A 179 -14.32 -17.31 39.60
N HIS A 180 -13.97 -16.72 38.45
CA HIS A 180 -14.72 -15.60 37.86
C HIS A 180 -15.78 -16.05 36.83
N GLN A 181 -15.80 -17.34 36.46
CA GLN A 181 -16.66 -17.92 35.42
C GLN A 181 -16.60 -17.17 34.08
N ARG A 182 -15.42 -16.59 33.79
CA ARG A 182 -15.15 -15.69 32.67
C ARG A 182 -13.93 -16.20 31.90
N ARG A 183 -14.13 -16.52 30.63
CA ARG A 183 -13.12 -17.14 29.76
C ARG A 183 -12.19 -16.07 29.15
N ILE A 184 -10.99 -16.46 28.76
CA ILE A 184 -9.97 -15.54 28.24
C ILE A 184 -9.94 -15.62 26.70
N LEU A 185 -10.25 -14.50 26.05
CA LEU A 185 -10.09 -14.28 24.61
C LEU A 185 -8.72 -13.64 24.36
N LEU A 186 -7.81 -14.39 23.74
CA LEU A 186 -6.44 -13.98 23.43
C LEU A 186 -6.40 -13.37 22.03
N LEU A 187 -6.22 -12.05 21.94
CA LEU A 187 -6.18 -11.29 20.69
C LEU A 187 -4.72 -11.06 20.28
N ILE A 188 -4.12 -12.09 19.66
CA ILE A 188 -2.70 -12.13 19.33
C ILE A 188 -2.45 -11.57 17.92
N ASP A 189 -1.99 -10.33 17.82
CA ASP A 189 -1.47 -9.82 16.54
C ASP A 189 -0.11 -10.49 16.21
N SER A 190 0.23 -10.58 14.93
CA SER A 190 1.46 -11.23 14.43
C SER A 190 1.73 -12.64 15.02
N THR A 191 0.72 -13.52 15.01
CA THR A 191 0.81 -14.92 15.47
C THR A 191 1.97 -15.67 14.79
N ASP A 192 2.27 -15.36 13.53
CA ASP A 192 3.43 -15.87 12.80
C ASP A 192 4.77 -15.50 13.47
N LEU A 193 4.97 -14.23 13.84
CA LEU A 193 6.20 -13.79 14.53
C LEU A 193 6.35 -14.41 15.92
N LEU A 194 5.25 -14.54 16.67
CA LEU A 194 5.25 -15.21 17.96
C LEU A 194 5.63 -16.70 17.83
N PHE A 195 5.08 -17.40 16.83
CA PHE A 195 5.38 -18.81 16.61
C PHE A 195 6.80 -19.04 16.07
N ASP A 196 7.35 -18.10 15.28
CA ASP A 196 8.78 -18.09 14.91
C ASP A 196 9.68 -17.98 16.14
N SER A 197 9.35 -17.09 17.07
CA SER A 197 10.11 -16.90 18.31
C SER A 197 10.07 -18.15 19.21
N LEU A 198 8.86 -18.68 19.46
CA LEU A 198 8.65 -19.91 20.24
C LEU A 198 9.23 -21.18 19.56
N GLY A 199 9.37 -21.15 18.23
CA GLY A 199 10.02 -22.17 17.42
C GLY A 199 11.55 -22.18 17.54
N GLY A 200 12.14 -21.15 18.15
CA GLY A 200 13.58 -21.04 18.41
C GLY A 200 14.44 -20.91 17.15
N PRO A 201 15.78 -20.78 17.32
CA PRO A 201 16.70 -20.62 16.21
C PRO A 201 16.66 -21.81 15.25
N LYS A 202 16.51 -21.53 13.95
CA LYS A 202 16.50 -22.53 12.86
C LYS A 202 17.90 -23.18 12.64
N GLU A 203 18.90 -22.82 13.42
CA GLU A 203 20.27 -23.36 13.36
C GLU A 203 20.40 -24.71 14.09
N GLY A 204 20.24 -25.79 13.32
CA GLY A 204 20.65 -27.13 13.70
C GLY A 204 19.53 -28.06 14.21
N LYS A 205 19.71 -29.38 13.99
CA LYS A 205 18.70 -30.43 14.26
C LYS A 205 18.22 -30.53 15.73
N ARG A 206 18.87 -29.86 16.68
CA ARG A 206 18.42 -29.77 18.09
C ARG A 206 17.49 -28.58 18.33
N GLY A 207 17.75 -27.42 17.69
CA GLY A 207 16.90 -26.23 17.81
C GLY A 207 15.48 -26.49 17.30
N LEU A 208 15.35 -26.97 16.05
CA LEU A 208 14.05 -27.29 15.45
C LEU A 208 13.23 -28.29 16.29
N LYS A 209 13.87 -29.25 16.96
CA LYS A 209 13.18 -30.23 17.82
C LYS A 209 12.65 -29.62 19.11
N ALA A 210 13.41 -28.71 19.73
CA ALA A 210 12.98 -28.01 20.94
C ALA A 210 11.82 -27.04 20.65
N GLY A 211 11.93 -26.27 19.55
CA GLY A 211 10.87 -25.37 19.08
C GLY A 211 9.57 -26.10 18.76
N ALA A 212 9.64 -27.17 17.97
CA ALA A 212 8.49 -28.02 17.69
C ALA A 212 7.83 -28.52 18.99
N ALA A 213 8.62 -28.98 19.97
CA ALA A 213 8.09 -29.44 21.26
C ALA A 213 7.37 -28.34 22.05
N SER A 214 7.80 -27.07 21.96
CA SER A 214 7.06 -25.94 22.54
C SER A 214 5.75 -25.67 21.81
N LEU A 215 5.75 -25.62 20.47
CA LEU A 215 4.51 -25.45 19.69
C LEU A 215 3.49 -26.58 19.94
N TRP A 216 3.95 -27.83 20.09
CA TRP A 216 3.09 -28.96 20.48
C TRP A 216 2.52 -28.84 21.90
N ARG A 217 3.26 -28.30 22.88
CA ARG A 217 2.72 -28.02 24.22
C ARG A 217 1.65 -26.93 24.17
N LEU A 218 1.89 -25.84 23.42
CA LEU A 218 0.89 -24.79 23.23
C LEU A 218 -0.39 -25.33 22.59
N ARG A 219 -0.29 -26.12 21.50
CA ARG A 219 -1.44 -26.80 20.91
C ARG A 219 -2.15 -27.68 21.93
N LYS A 220 -1.42 -28.46 22.74
CA LYS A 220 -2.02 -29.32 23.77
C LYS A 220 -2.83 -28.48 24.76
N THR A 221 -2.29 -27.40 25.31
CA THR A 221 -3.01 -26.53 26.27
C THR A 221 -4.28 -25.96 25.63
N LEU A 222 -4.17 -25.37 24.45
CA LEU A 222 -5.32 -24.79 23.73
C LEU A 222 -6.39 -25.84 23.38
N THR A 223 -5.99 -27.07 23.01
CA THR A 223 -6.92 -28.16 22.66
C THR A 223 -7.70 -28.72 23.86
N HIS A 224 -7.16 -28.63 25.08
CA HIS A 224 -7.78 -29.26 26.27
C HIS A 224 -8.42 -28.25 27.23
N HIS A 225 -8.10 -26.96 27.13
CA HIS A 225 -8.52 -25.95 28.08
C HIS A 225 -9.61 -25.05 27.49
N SER A 226 -10.88 -25.35 27.79
CA SER A 226 -12.03 -24.56 27.30
C SER A 226 -11.95 -23.09 27.69
N GLY A 227 -11.28 -22.76 28.80
CA GLY A 227 -11.10 -21.39 29.26
C GLY A 227 -10.36 -20.43 28.31
N PHE A 228 -9.62 -20.91 27.31
CA PHE A 228 -8.88 -20.05 26.37
C PHE A 228 -9.49 -20.06 24.96
N PHE A 229 -9.60 -18.88 24.35
CA PHE A 229 -9.89 -18.72 22.92
C PHE A 229 -8.77 -17.90 22.26
N TRP A 230 -7.88 -18.58 21.54
CA TRP A 230 -6.96 -17.94 20.61
C TRP A 230 -7.67 -17.39 19.37
N LEU A 231 -7.55 -16.08 19.16
CA LEU A 231 -7.97 -15.39 17.95
C LEU A 231 -6.78 -14.56 17.47
N GLY A 232 -6.01 -15.16 16.56
CA GLY A 232 -4.77 -14.60 16.06
C GLY A 232 -4.96 -13.74 14.82
N ALA A 233 -3.97 -12.91 14.50
CA ALA A 233 -3.79 -12.33 13.18
C ALA A 233 -2.41 -12.71 12.60
N SER A 234 -2.33 -12.89 11.28
CA SER A 234 -1.09 -13.21 10.58
C SER A 234 -1.05 -12.59 9.17
N TYR A 235 0.14 -12.41 8.62
CA TYR A 235 0.32 -11.99 7.23
C TYR A 235 -0.09 -13.06 6.21
N GLN A 236 0.20 -14.33 6.52
CA GLN A 236 -0.08 -15.51 5.68
C GLN A 236 -0.79 -16.59 6.49
N ALA A 237 -1.42 -17.55 5.82
CA ALA A 237 -1.84 -18.79 6.46
C ALA A 237 -0.58 -19.51 6.99
N LEU A 238 -0.57 -19.90 8.27
CA LEU A 238 0.60 -20.50 8.94
C LEU A 238 1.11 -21.77 8.23
N GLU A 239 0.20 -22.48 7.55
CA GLU A 239 0.45 -23.66 6.71
C GLU A 239 1.42 -23.40 5.53
N SER A 240 1.65 -22.14 5.18
CA SER A 240 2.62 -21.73 4.13
C SER A 240 4.08 -21.97 4.54
N GLY A 241 4.36 -22.21 5.82
CA GLY A 241 5.71 -22.40 6.36
C GLY A 241 5.96 -23.81 6.91
N HIS A 242 7.05 -24.43 6.47
CA HIS A 242 7.45 -25.83 6.76
C HIS A 242 7.63 -26.24 8.24
N LEU A 243 7.56 -25.32 9.20
CA LEU A 243 7.71 -25.60 10.64
C LEU A 243 6.36 -25.62 11.38
N TYR A 244 5.40 -24.81 10.91
CA TYR A 244 4.11 -24.61 11.57
C TYR A 244 3.07 -25.61 11.05
N SER A 245 3.25 -26.08 9.81
CA SER A 245 2.45 -27.13 9.17
C SER A 245 2.34 -28.41 10.00
N ASP A 246 3.36 -28.74 10.80
CA ASP A 246 3.38 -30.01 11.54
C ASP A 246 2.62 -29.90 12.88
N ALA A 247 2.86 -28.82 13.63
CA ALA A 247 2.23 -28.63 14.94
C ALA A 247 0.80 -28.09 14.83
N PHE A 248 0.50 -27.20 13.88
CA PHE A 248 -0.76 -26.46 13.81
C PHE A 248 -1.60 -26.72 12.53
N HIS A 249 -1.34 -27.84 11.83
CA HIS A 249 -2.20 -28.32 10.72
C HIS A 249 -3.69 -28.34 11.11
N ASP A 250 -4.54 -27.75 10.25
CA ASP A 250 -6.00 -27.63 10.41
C ASP A 250 -6.46 -27.15 11.80
N PHE A 251 -5.60 -26.46 12.56
CA PHE A 251 -5.92 -26.08 13.95
C PHE A 251 -6.72 -24.78 14.03
N PHE A 252 -6.46 -23.84 13.11
CA PHE A 252 -7.11 -22.55 13.06
C PHE A 252 -8.11 -22.48 11.91
N GLU A 253 -9.28 -21.94 12.20
CA GLU A 253 -10.22 -21.52 11.18
C GLU A 253 -9.77 -20.18 10.58
N LEU A 254 -9.69 -20.10 9.25
CA LEU A 254 -9.08 -18.96 8.57
C LEU A 254 -10.13 -17.92 8.15
N ILE A 255 -9.99 -16.69 8.65
CA ILE A 255 -10.78 -15.52 8.19
C ILE A 255 -9.89 -14.63 7.32
N GLU A 256 -10.13 -14.62 6.01
CA GLU A 256 -9.32 -13.86 5.05
C GLU A 256 -9.82 -12.41 4.86
N LEU A 257 -9.00 -11.42 5.24
CA LEU A 257 -9.26 -10.01 4.98
C LEU A 257 -8.84 -9.61 3.56
N ARG A 258 -9.72 -9.89 2.59
CA ARG A 258 -9.58 -9.48 1.18
C ARG A 258 -9.54 -7.97 1.01
N SER A 259 -8.85 -7.44 0.00
CA SER A 259 -8.82 -6.01 -0.34
C SER A 259 -10.21 -5.34 -0.36
N LEU A 260 -10.29 -4.07 0.06
CA LEU A 260 -11.53 -3.29 0.05
C LEU A 260 -12.14 -3.22 -1.35
N SER A 261 -13.48 -3.31 -1.40
CA SER A 261 -14.25 -2.95 -2.60
C SER A 261 -14.28 -1.43 -2.80
N VAL A 262 -14.80 -0.99 -3.94
CA VAL A 262 -15.02 0.44 -4.22
C VAL A 262 -16.03 1.03 -3.22
N ASP A 263 -17.05 0.25 -2.85
CA ASP A 263 -18.08 0.66 -1.89
C ASP A 263 -17.52 0.73 -0.46
N ASP A 264 -16.75 -0.27 -0.02
CA ASP A 264 -16.08 -0.22 1.30
C ASP A 264 -15.12 0.99 1.40
N MET A 265 -14.38 1.26 0.31
CA MET A 265 -13.49 2.42 0.22
C MET A 265 -14.26 3.75 0.28
N ARG A 266 -15.43 3.82 -0.38
CA ARG A 266 -16.35 4.98 -0.27
C ARG A 266 -16.80 5.17 1.17
N GLN A 267 -17.31 4.12 1.82
CA GLN A 267 -17.78 4.21 3.20
C GLN A 267 -16.65 4.61 4.15
N ALA A 268 -15.45 4.03 4.01
CA ALA A 268 -14.29 4.41 4.79
C ALA A 268 -13.95 5.90 4.64
N MET A 269 -13.93 6.44 3.42
CA MET A 269 -13.68 7.87 3.19
C MET A 269 -14.76 8.76 3.81
N LEU A 270 -16.03 8.36 3.77
CA LEU A 270 -17.14 9.10 4.41
C LEU A 270 -17.05 9.06 5.95
N ALA A 271 -16.64 7.93 6.53
CA ALA A 271 -16.46 7.77 7.97
C ALA A 271 -15.26 8.58 8.48
N LEU A 272 -14.15 8.58 7.74
CA LEU A 272 -13.00 9.43 8.01
C LEU A 272 -13.41 10.92 7.92
N ALA A 273 -14.15 11.32 6.89
CA ALA A 273 -14.66 12.69 6.74
C ALA A 273 -15.56 13.11 7.91
N ARG A 274 -16.45 12.22 8.37
CA ARG A 274 -17.29 12.45 9.55
C ARG A 274 -16.46 12.67 10.81
N THR A 275 -15.37 11.93 10.97
CA THR A 275 -14.55 11.92 12.21
C THR A 275 -13.48 13.04 12.23
N PHE A 276 -12.91 13.41 11.07
CA PHE A 276 -11.76 14.32 10.98
C PHE A 276 -12.00 15.59 10.13
N GLY A 277 -13.17 15.75 9.50
CA GLY A 277 -13.52 16.92 8.67
C GLY A 277 -13.27 16.71 7.17
N ALA A 278 -13.61 17.69 6.32
CA ALA A 278 -13.33 17.59 4.88
C ALA A 278 -13.26 18.98 4.23
N GLY A 279 -12.14 19.28 3.57
CA GLY A 279 -11.90 20.61 2.99
C GLY A 279 -11.76 21.64 4.10
N GLN A 280 -12.74 22.55 4.18
CA GLN A 280 -12.84 23.54 5.27
C GLN A 280 -13.86 23.13 6.36
N GLU A 281 -14.61 22.04 6.17
CA GLU A 281 -15.62 21.60 7.14
C GLU A 281 -15.00 20.93 8.35
N LYS A 282 -15.42 21.37 9.55
CA LYS A 282 -15.10 20.69 10.82
C LYS A 282 -15.76 19.28 10.87
N PRO A 283 -15.28 18.34 11.71
CA PRO A 283 -15.88 17.01 11.85
C PRO A 283 -17.40 17.01 12.03
N GLY A 284 -18.09 16.08 11.37
CA GLY A 284 -19.54 15.92 11.43
C GLY A 284 -20.16 15.48 10.11
N GLU A 285 -21.50 15.43 10.05
CA GLU A 285 -22.23 14.96 8.86
C GLU A 285 -22.05 15.90 7.66
N ALA A 286 -21.83 17.20 7.88
CA ALA A 286 -21.54 18.17 6.82
C ALA A 286 -20.23 17.82 6.07
N ALA A 287 -19.17 17.44 6.79
CA ALA A 287 -17.92 16.99 6.19
C ALA A 287 -18.11 15.66 5.42
N ALA A 288 -18.90 14.73 5.93
CA ALA A 288 -19.26 13.51 5.21
C ALA A 288 -20.00 13.83 3.90
N GLN A 289 -20.91 14.81 3.89
CA GLN A 289 -21.63 15.26 2.70
C GLN A 289 -20.73 16.00 1.70
N VAL A 290 -19.74 16.77 2.16
CA VAL A 290 -18.71 17.38 1.29
C VAL A 290 -17.86 16.29 0.65
N MET A 291 -17.41 15.29 1.41
CA MET A 291 -16.68 14.14 0.87
C MET A 291 -17.53 13.34 -0.13
N ALA A 292 -18.81 13.10 0.17
CA ALA A 292 -19.74 12.46 -0.76
C ALA A 292 -19.81 13.22 -2.09
N ARG A 293 -19.99 14.55 -2.07
CA ARG A 293 -20.00 15.38 -3.29
C ARG A 293 -18.68 15.31 -4.06
N ILE A 294 -17.53 15.29 -3.37
CA ILE A 294 -16.20 15.16 -4.00
C ILE A 294 -16.04 13.81 -4.72
N LEU A 295 -16.55 12.72 -4.13
CA LEU A 295 -16.49 11.37 -4.70
C LEU A 295 -17.52 11.17 -5.82
N ASP A 296 -18.75 11.64 -5.60
CA ASP A 296 -19.88 11.47 -6.52
C ASP A 296 -19.79 12.37 -7.76
N ALA A 297 -19.02 13.46 -7.69
CA ALA A 297 -18.66 14.26 -8.86
C ALA A 297 -17.86 13.46 -9.91
N LYS A 298 -17.12 12.42 -9.49
CA LYS A 298 -16.25 11.57 -10.35
C LYS A 298 -16.18 10.12 -9.87
N PRO A 299 -17.22 9.30 -10.08
CA PRO A 299 -17.24 7.91 -9.60
C PRO A 299 -16.13 7.03 -10.21
N GLU A 300 -15.62 7.36 -11.40
CA GLU A 300 -14.47 6.70 -12.04
C GLU A 300 -13.18 6.87 -11.21
N ARG A 301 -12.99 8.05 -10.62
CA ARG A 301 -11.80 8.40 -9.82
C ARG A 301 -11.66 7.49 -8.60
N LEU A 302 -12.77 7.11 -7.96
CA LEU A 302 -12.74 6.18 -6.83
C LEU A 302 -12.41 4.74 -7.28
N LYS A 303 -12.89 4.30 -8.46
CA LYS A 303 -12.54 3.00 -9.04
C LYS A 303 -11.05 2.92 -9.40
N ALA A 304 -10.54 3.96 -10.06
CA ALA A 304 -9.13 4.14 -10.34
C ALA A 304 -8.28 4.11 -9.05
N LEU A 305 -8.72 4.83 -8.02
CA LEU A 305 -8.09 4.86 -6.72
C LEU A 305 -8.01 3.51 -6.04
N ARG A 306 -9.12 2.76 -6.02
CA ARG A 306 -9.16 1.40 -5.48
C ARG A 306 -8.18 0.49 -6.22
N ASN A 307 -8.01 0.66 -7.53
CA ASN A 307 -7.02 -0.07 -8.31
C ASN A 307 -5.59 0.39 -7.99
N LEU A 308 -5.35 1.69 -7.79
CA LEU A 308 -4.03 2.22 -7.46
C LEU A 308 -3.52 1.77 -6.07
N THR A 309 -4.44 1.69 -5.09
CA THR A 309 -4.16 1.21 -3.72
C THR A 309 -4.17 -0.32 -3.57
N GLY A 310 -4.61 -1.07 -4.58
CA GLY A 310 -4.97 -2.48 -4.43
C GLY A 310 -6.09 -2.71 -3.41
N GLY A 311 -6.89 -1.69 -3.06
CA GLY A 311 -7.88 -1.73 -1.99
C GLY A 311 -7.31 -1.80 -0.58
N ASN A 312 -6.08 -1.33 -0.34
CA ASN A 312 -5.47 -1.33 0.99
C ASN A 312 -6.09 -0.25 1.91
N PRO A 313 -6.65 -0.60 3.09
CA PRO A 313 -7.19 0.35 4.06
C PRO A 313 -6.19 1.43 4.52
N ARG A 314 -4.92 1.06 4.77
CA ARG A 314 -3.90 2.03 5.22
C ARG A 314 -3.62 3.08 4.14
N THR A 315 -3.46 2.66 2.89
CA THR A 315 -3.26 3.58 1.76
C THR A 315 -4.52 4.41 1.49
N THR A 316 -5.72 3.86 1.72
CA THR A 316 -7.00 4.59 1.67
C THR A 316 -7.05 5.74 2.68
N VAL A 317 -6.61 5.52 3.92
CA VAL A 317 -6.53 6.56 4.96
C VAL A 317 -5.57 7.69 4.57
N MET A 318 -4.42 7.36 3.98
CA MET A 318 -3.44 8.36 3.52
C MET A 318 -3.95 9.20 2.35
N LEU A 319 -4.66 8.58 1.42
CA LEU A 319 -5.32 9.31 0.33
C LEU A 319 -6.41 10.24 0.84
N TYR A 320 -7.20 9.77 1.81
CA TYR A 320 -8.22 10.59 2.43
C TYR A 320 -7.65 11.91 2.99
N GLU A 321 -6.45 11.92 3.58
CA GLU A 321 -5.80 13.17 4.03
C GLU A 321 -5.53 14.15 2.87
N MET A 322 -5.10 13.65 1.70
CA MET A 322 -4.90 14.47 0.50
C MET A 322 -6.22 15.09 0.02
N PHE A 323 -7.31 14.31 0.04
CA PHE A 323 -8.65 14.81 -0.30
C PHE A 323 -9.18 15.82 0.73
N ALA A 324 -9.04 15.51 2.02
CA ALA A 324 -9.51 16.33 3.12
C ALA A 324 -8.77 17.68 3.20
N ALA A 325 -7.52 17.77 2.73
CA ALA A 325 -6.77 19.02 2.67
C ALA A 325 -7.32 20.08 1.68
N GLY A 326 -8.32 19.73 0.85
CA GLY A 326 -9.00 20.68 -0.04
C GLY A 326 -8.14 21.23 -1.20
N ARG A 327 -6.95 20.66 -1.43
CA ARG A 327 -5.98 21.12 -2.44
C ARG A 327 -6.36 20.60 -3.84
N GLN A 328 -7.32 21.24 -4.50
CA GLN A 328 -7.74 20.79 -5.84
C GLN A 328 -6.66 21.02 -6.92
N ASP A 329 -5.76 21.99 -6.72
CA ASP A 329 -4.97 22.56 -7.83
C ASP A 329 -3.53 21.99 -7.98
N ASN A 330 -3.06 21.08 -7.12
CA ASN A 330 -1.73 20.50 -7.27
C ASN A 330 -1.59 19.02 -6.83
N LEU A 331 -2.51 18.19 -7.32
CA LEU A 331 -2.51 16.73 -7.12
C LEU A 331 -1.14 16.05 -7.35
N HIS A 332 -0.34 16.52 -8.31
CA HIS A 332 0.98 15.96 -8.56
C HIS A 332 1.94 16.16 -7.37
N ALA A 333 1.85 17.30 -6.68
CA ALA A 333 2.59 17.52 -5.44
C ALA A 333 2.07 16.62 -4.31
N ASP A 334 0.75 16.44 -4.19
CA ASP A 334 0.15 15.59 -3.16
C ASP A 334 0.45 14.09 -3.38
N LEU A 335 0.45 13.62 -4.63
CA LEU A 335 0.92 12.27 -4.99
C LEU A 335 2.40 12.09 -4.63
N LYS A 336 3.25 13.06 -4.99
CA LYS A 336 4.67 13.03 -4.66
C LYS A 336 4.87 12.96 -3.15
N LEU A 337 4.06 13.69 -2.38
CA LEU A 337 4.07 13.65 -0.92
C LEU A 337 3.64 12.28 -0.37
N LEU A 338 2.60 11.65 -0.94
CA LEU A 338 2.18 10.29 -0.55
C LEU A 338 3.26 9.25 -0.86
N LEU A 339 3.90 9.32 -2.02
CA LEU A 339 4.98 8.39 -2.39
C LEU A 339 6.24 8.59 -1.54
N ASP A 340 6.52 9.82 -1.10
CA ASP A 340 7.58 10.12 -0.14
C ASP A 340 7.23 9.57 1.25
N LEU A 341 6.01 9.81 1.74
CA LEU A 341 5.48 9.26 3.00
C LEU A 341 5.50 7.72 3.04
N MET A 342 5.22 7.08 1.91
CA MET A 342 5.23 5.61 1.75
C MET A 342 6.62 5.03 1.45
N THR A 343 7.60 5.87 1.10
CA THR A 343 8.95 5.41 0.72
C THR A 343 9.62 4.52 1.76
N PRO A 344 9.58 4.81 3.08
CA PRO A 344 10.17 3.93 4.08
C PRO A 344 9.55 2.52 4.06
N LEU A 345 8.21 2.43 4.00
CA LEU A 345 7.48 1.17 4.00
C LEU A 345 7.74 0.34 2.74
N TYR A 346 7.71 0.98 1.56
CA TYR A 346 8.03 0.32 0.29
C TYR A 346 9.50 -0.12 0.19
N LYS A 347 10.42 0.69 0.70
CA LYS A 347 11.85 0.37 0.78
C LYS A 347 12.07 -0.89 1.64
N THR A 348 11.56 -0.91 2.88
CA THR A 348 11.70 -2.07 3.78
C THR A 348 11.04 -3.33 3.22
N ARG A 349 9.88 -3.23 2.54
CA ARG A 349 9.26 -4.37 1.85
C ARG A 349 10.21 -4.99 0.81
N LEU A 350 10.90 -4.18 0.02
CA LEU A 350 11.82 -4.67 -1.02
C LEU A 350 13.14 -5.19 -0.43
N GLU A 351 13.68 -4.52 0.60
CA GLU A 351 14.94 -4.92 1.24
C GLU A 351 14.83 -6.27 1.98
N ASN A 352 13.70 -6.54 2.64
CA ASN A 352 13.46 -7.77 3.39
C ASN A 352 13.33 -9.05 2.53
N LEU A 353 13.10 -8.92 1.22
CA LEU A 353 13.05 -10.07 0.30
C LEU A 353 14.44 -10.66 0.05
N ALA A 354 14.54 -11.98 -0.09
CA ALA A 354 15.77 -12.62 -0.57
C ALA A 354 16.10 -12.23 -2.03
N ASP A 355 17.37 -12.37 -2.45
CA ASP A 355 17.85 -11.81 -3.73
C ASP A 355 17.06 -12.26 -4.97
N GLN A 356 16.67 -13.54 -5.05
CA GLN A 356 15.87 -14.05 -6.18
C GLN A 356 14.46 -13.46 -6.25
N PRO A 357 13.60 -13.57 -5.21
CA PRO A 357 12.28 -12.94 -5.24
C PRO A 357 12.36 -11.41 -5.33
N ARG A 358 13.38 -10.77 -4.73
CA ARG A 358 13.63 -9.33 -4.90
C ARG A 358 13.90 -8.97 -6.37
N LYS A 359 14.74 -9.72 -7.07
CA LYS A 359 15.04 -9.52 -8.51
C LYS A 359 13.79 -9.74 -9.38
N LEU A 360 13.00 -10.77 -9.11
CA LEU A 360 11.76 -11.02 -9.86
C LEU A 360 10.72 -9.92 -9.63
N LEU A 361 10.55 -9.46 -8.38
CA LEU A 361 9.66 -8.36 -8.07
C LEU A 361 10.11 -7.05 -8.73
N ALA A 362 11.42 -6.77 -8.75
CA ALA A 362 11.98 -5.62 -9.45
C ALA A 362 11.63 -5.63 -10.94
N HIS A 363 11.80 -6.75 -11.64
CA HIS A 363 11.37 -6.86 -13.04
C HIS A 363 9.84 -6.71 -13.19
N VAL A 364 9.02 -7.30 -12.32
CA VAL A 364 7.55 -7.07 -12.34
C VAL A 364 7.19 -5.60 -12.06
N MET A 365 8.04 -4.83 -11.36
CA MET A 365 7.88 -3.39 -11.15
C MET A 365 8.32 -2.54 -12.34
N GLU A 366 9.28 -2.98 -13.15
CA GLU A 366 9.72 -2.30 -14.38
C GLU A 366 8.60 -2.24 -15.44
N HIS A 367 7.65 -3.18 -15.40
CA HIS A 367 6.48 -3.18 -16.27
C HIS A 367 5.24 -2.59 -15.57
N TRP A 368 4.51 -1.71 -16.26
CA TRP A 368 3.19 -1.25 -15.81
C TRP A 368 2.10 -2.31 -16.05
N THR A 369 2.12 -2.90 -17.24
CA THR A 369 1.18 -3.97 -17.66
C THR A 369 1.57 -5.34 -17.09
N PRO A 370 0.65 -6.31 -17.07
CA PRO A 370 0.95 -7.67 -16.59
C PRO A 370 2.01 -8.35 -17.46
N VAL A 371 2.92 -9.09 -16.83
CA VAL A 371 4.07 -9.75 -17.49
C VAL A 371 3.88 -11.27 -17.50
N ALA A 372 4.32 -11.96 -18.55
CA ALA A 372 4.27 -13.41 -18.62
C ALA A 372 5.43 -14.07 -17.86
N THR A 373 5.21 -15.24 -17.25
CA THR A 373 6.27 -16.00 -16.55
C THR A 373 7.48 -16.34 -17.43
N ALA A 374 7.27 -16.58 -18.72
CA ALA A 374 8.34 -16.88 -19.67
C ALA A 374 9.26 -15.66 -19.92
N GLU A 375 8.65 -14.49 -20.06
CA GLU A 375 9.33 -13.20 -20.24
C GLU A 375 10.10 -12.81 -18.96
N LEU A 376 9.51 -13.01 -17.78
CA LEU A 376 10.21 -12.85 -16.50
C LEU A 376 11.40 -13.82 -16.36
N ALA A 377 11.29 -15.06 -16.84
CA ALA A 377 12.39 -16.02 -16.80
C ALA A 377 13.54 -15.61 -17.74
N GLU A 378 13.21 -15.13 -18.95
CA GLU A 378 14.17 -14.61 -19.93
C GLU A 378 14.91 -13.37 -19.40
N VAL A 379 14.18 -12.33 -19.00
CA VAL A 379 14.75 -11.05 -18.54
C VAL A 379 15.53 -11.21 -17.21
N SER A 380 15.05 -12.05 -16.29
CA SER A 380 15.76 -12.29 -15.03
C SER A 380 16.93 -13.27 -15.13
N GLY A 381 17.02 -14.06 -16.20
CA GLY A 381 17.98 -15.16 -16.33
C GLY A 381 17.76 -16.30 -15.32
N ILE A 382 16.57 -16.42 -14.73
CA ILE A 382 16.22 -17.45 -13.73
C ILE A 382 15.41 -18.56 -14.42
N PRO A 383 15.69 -19.86 -14.17
CA PRO A 383 14.92 -20.95 -14.75
C PRO A 383 13.41 -20.85 -14.45
N ALA A 384 12.56 -21.05 -15.47
CA ALA A 384 11.12 -20.83 -15.37
C ALA A 384 10.42 -21.66 -14.27
N THR A 385 10.97 -22.82 -13.91
CA THR A 385 10.53 -23.63 -12.77
C THR A 385 10.72 -22.90 -11.43
N THR A 386 11.91 -22.34 -11.21
CA THR A 386 12.22 -21.50 -10.05
C THR A 386 11.39 -20.21 -10.06
N VAL A 387 11.25 -19.55 -11.21
CA VAL A 387 10.40 -18.34 -11.33
C VAL A 387 8.98 -18.63 -10.90
N SER A 388 8.37 -19.73 -11.37
CA SER A 388 6.99 -20.09 -11.02
C SER A 388 6.81 -20.28 -9.51
N GLY A 389 7.76 -20.93 -8.83
CA GLY A 389 7.73 -21.10 -7.38
C GLY A 389 7.93 -19.80 -6.59
N GLN A 390 8.82 -18.91 -7.05
CA GLN A 390 9.02 -17.60 -6.41
C GLN A 390 7.85 -16.64 -6.66
N LEU A 391 7.21 -16.67 -7.84
CA LEU A 391 6.00 -15.88 -8.12
C LEU A 391 4.84 -16.31 -7.23
N ALA A 392 4.64 -17.61 -7.01
CA ALA A 392 3.62 -18.10 -6.07
C ALA A 392 3.86 -17.61 -4.63
N ARG A 393 5.13 -17.47 -4.19
CA ARG A 393 5.48 -16.87 -2.90
C ARG A 393 5.19 -15.37 -2.86
N LEU A 394 5.63 -14.62 -3.87
CA LEU A 394 5.34 -13.18 -3.98
C LEU A 394 3.83 -12.88 -4.04
N GLU A 395 3.03 -13.79 -4.60
CA GLU A 395 1.57 -13.74 -4.63
C GLU A 395 0.95 -14.09 -3.27
N ALA A 396 1.46 -15.09 -2.56
CA ALA A 396 1.07 -15.40 -1.18
C ALA A 396 1.47 -14.30 -0.19
N GLU A 397 2.55 -13.56 -0.45
CA GLU A 397 2.90 -12.31 0.22
C GLU A 397 2.01 -11.13 -0.24
N GLY A 398 1.23 -11.28 -1.32
CA GLY A 398 0.38 -10.23 -1.85
C GLY A 398 1.13 -9.05 -2.46
N LEU A 399 2.41 -9.23 -2.79
CA LEU A 399 3.21 -8.21 -3.48
C LEU A 399 2.86 -8.17 -4.98
N ILE A 400 2.42 -9.30 -5.53
CA ILE A 400 1.92 -9.42 -6.91
C ILE A 400 0.56 -10.12 -6.94
N GLU A 401 -0.18 -9.94 -8.03
CA GLU A 401 -1.44 -10.63 -8.32
C GLU A 401 -1.42 -11.23 -9.74
N LYS A 402 -2.19 -12.30 -9.95
CA LYS A 402 -2.48 -12.84 -11.28
C LYS A 402 -3.62 -12.06 -11.94
N THR A 403 -3.42 -11.67 -13.18
CA THR A 403 -4.46 -11.02 -14.00
C THR A 403 -4.38 -11.48 -15.46
N LYS A 404 -5.38 -11.15 -16.28
CA LYS A 404 -5.41 -11.54 -17.69
C LYS A 404 -4.41 -10.71 -18.50
N LEU A 405 -3.57 -11.37 -19.28
CA LEU A 405 -2.72 -10.68 -20.27
C LEU A 405 -3.60 -10.13 -21.41
N PRO A 406 -3.41 -8.86 -21.82
CA PRO A 406 -4.08 -8.31 -23.00
C PRO A 406 -3.89 -9.21 -24.23
N GLY A 407 -4.99 -9.58 -24.89
CA GLY A 407 -4.99 -10.43 -26.09
C GLY A 407 -4.49 -11.86 -25.91
N ARG A 408 -4.24 -12.37 -24.69
CA ARG A 408 -3.76 -13.75 -24.46
C ARG A 408 -4.65 -14.52 -23.48
N ARG A 409 -4.78 -15.84 -23.70
CA ARG A 409 -5.56 -16.75 -22.85
C ARG A 409 -4.87 -17.12 -21.51
N ARG A 410 -3.55 -16.90 -21.40
CA ARG A 410 -2.78 -17.18 -20.18
C ARG A 410 -2.82 -15.98 -19.23
N ALA A 411 -2.74 -16.24 -17.93
CA ALA A 411 -2.54 -15.20 -16.93
C ALA A 411 -1.11 -14.63 -16.99
N GLY A 412 -0.98 -13.37 -16.61
CA GLY A 412 0.28 -12.70 -16.32
C GLY A 412 0.27 -12.18 -14.88
N TYR A 413 1.39 -11.63 -14.45
CA TYR A 413 1.61 -11.14 -13.09
C TYR A 413 1.85 -9.63 -13.10
N GLN A 414 1.25 -8.92 -12.15
CA GLN A 414 1.50 -7.50 -11.92
C GLN A 414 1.62 -7.22 -10.42
N VAL A 415 2.27 -6.11 -10.04
CA VAL A 415 2.28 -5.64 -8.64
C VAL A 415 0.85 -5.33 -8.18
N ALA A 416 0.45 -5.87 -7.03
CA ALA A 416 -0.92 -5.75 -6.50
C ALA A 416 -1.26 -4.32 -6.03
N GLU A 417 -0.31 -3.65 -5.37
CA GLU A 417 -0.44 -2.22 -5.02
C GLU A 417 0.27 -1.38 -6.09
N ARG A 418 -0.48 -0.75 -7.00
CA ARG A 418 0.12 0.00 -8.12
C ARG A 418 0.97 1.19 -7.65
N PHE A 419 0.65 1.82 -6.51
CA PHE A 419 1.53 2.85 -5.93
C PHE A 419 2.94 2.33 -5.60
N PHE A 420 3.10 1.05 -5.25
CA PHE A 420 4.42 0.44 -5.01
C PHE A 420 5.20 0.28 -6.33
N ASN A 421 4.51 -0.02 -7.44
CA ASN A 421 5.08 -0.02 -8.79
C ASN A 421 5.50 1.41 -9.22
N VAL A 422 4.62 2.40 -9.05
CA VAL A 422 4.94 3.83 -9.36
C VAL A 422 6.14 4.32 -8.54
N TRP A 423 6.20 4.01 -7.25
CA TRP A 423 7.32 4.33 -6.37
C TRP A 423 8.66 3.78 -6.90
N TYR A 424 8.66 2.50 -7.33
CA TYR A 424 9.85 1.86 -7.87
C TYR A 424 10.31 2.55 -9.16
N LEU A 425 9.38 2.76 -10.11
CA LEU A 425 9.66 3.43 -11.38
C LEU A 425 10.20 4.86 -11.19
N MET A 426 9.64 5.64 -10.27
CA MET A 426 10.12 6.99 -9.98
C MET A 426 11.56 7.04 -9.45
N ARG A 427 12.06 5.95 -8.86
CA ARG A 427 13.34 5.91 -8.15
C ARG A 427 14.46 5.20 -8.92
N TYR A 428 14.15 4.10 -9.61
CA TYR A 428 15.17 3.22 -10.20
C TYR A 428 15.27 3.29 -11.72
N THR A 429 14.29 3.90 -12.40
CA THR A 429 14.24 3.96 -13.87
C THR A 429 15.27 4.95 -14.46
N PRO A 430 16.20 4.49 -15.34
CA PRO A 430 17.18 5.35 -16.01
C PRO A 430 16.56 6.48 -16.85
N ARG A 431 17.32 7.57 -17.07
CA ARG A 431 16.87 8.76 -17.84
C ARG A 431 16.29 8.44 -19.23
N ARG A 432 16.71 7.34 -19.88
CA ARG A 432 16.17 6.91 -21.19
C ARG A 432 14.78 6.26 -21.07
N ILE A 433 14.51 5.53 -19.99
CA ILE A 433 13.22 4.86 -19.73
C ILE A 433 12.23 5.81 -19.02
N ARG A 434 12.64 7.04 -18.67
CA ARG A 434 11.72 8.16 -18.37
C ARG A 434 10.79 8.54 -19.54
N GLN A 435 10.97 7.96 -20.73
CA GLN A 435 9.97 7.92 -21.79
C GLN A 435 8.67 7.18 -21.42
N GLY A 436 8.60 6.57 -20.23
CA GLY A 436 7.35 6.11 -19.61
C GLY A 436 6.32 7.22 -19.32
N LEU A 437 6.22 8.29 -20.11
CA LEU A 437 5.08 9.22 -20.14
C LEU A 437 3.74 8.48 -20.00
N ILE A 438 3.65 7.27 -20.55
CA ILE A 438 2.68 6.19 -20.27
C ILE A 438 2.20 6.13 -18.81
N TRP A 439 3.09 6.06 -17.80
CA TRP A 439 2.72 5.97 -16.38
C TRP A 439 2.02 7.25 -15.90
N LEU A 440 2.50 8.42 -16.34
CA LEU A 440 1.93 9.71 -15.93
C LEU A 440 0.61 9.95 -16.66
N ILE A 441 0.52 9.57 -17.93
CA ILE A 441 -0.67 9.64 -18.77
C ILE A 441 -1.74 8.67 -18.28
N GLU A 442 -1.42 7.41 -17.97
CA GLU A 442 -2.39 6.49 -17.36
C GLU A 442 -2.78 6.93 -15.95
N PHE A 443 -1.85 7.38 -15.11
CA PHE A 443 -2.20 7.95 -13.81
C PHE A 443 -3.14 9.17 -13.95
N MET A 444 -2.85 10.07 -14.90
CA MET A 444 -3.69 11.25 -15.16
C MET A 444 -5.02 10.89 -15.84
N ARG A 445 -5.07 9.88 -16.71
CA ARG A 445 -6.29 9.39 -17.39
C ARG A 445 -7.21 8.59 -16.46
N LEU A 446 -6.62 7.89 -15.49
CA LEU A 446 -7.34 7.22 -14.41
C LEU A 446 -7.94 8.23 -13.41
N TRP A 447 -7.36 9.43 -13.29
CA TRP A 447 -7.73 10.39 -12.25
C TRP A 447 -8.54 11.60 -12.73
N TYR A 448 -8.18 12.14 -13.89
CA TYR A 448 -8.85 13.27 -14.54
C TYR A 448 -9.80 12.75 -15.63
N GLY A 449 -11.00 13.33 -15.68
CA GLY A 449 -11.90 13.12 -16.82
C GLY A 449 -11.39 13.85 -18.05
N SER A 450 -11.84 13.43 -19.23
CA SER A 450 -11.43 13.98 -20.54
C SER A 450 -11.47 15.52 -20.60
N ASP A 451 -12.45 16.14 -19.94
CA ASP A 451 -12.65 17.59 -19.97
C ASP A 451 -11.75 18.36 -18.99
N GLU A 452 -11.29 17.75 -17.89
CA GLU A 452 -10.27 18.36 -17.02
C GLU A 452 -8.89 18.31 -17.64
N LEU A 453 -8.56 17.23 -18.37
CA LEU A 453 -7.32 17.16 -19.15
C LEU A 453 -7.26 18.27 -20.21
N ARG A 454 -8.40 18.63 -20.80
CA ARG A 454 -8.54 19.78 -21.71
C ARG A 454 -8.39 21.12 -20.98
N ALA A 455 -9.02 21.30 -19.82
CA ALA A 455 -8.89 22.52 -19.02
C ALA A 455 -7.44 22.79 -18.57
N PHE A 456 -6.75 21.77 -18.04
CA PHE A 456 -5.35 21.87 -17.62
C PHE A 456 -4.37 22.14 -18.78
N ALA A 457 -4.74 21.79 -20.02
CA ALA A 457 -3.99 22.17 -21.22
C ALA A 457 -4.25 23.64 -21.61
N GLY A 458 -5.51 24.10 -21.51
CA GLY A 458 -5.92 25.47 -21.78
C GLY A 458 -5.25 26.51 -20.88
N GLU A 459 -5.41 26.38 -19.55
CA GLU A 459 -4.91 27.37 -18.57
C GLU A 459 -3.40 27.59 -18.64
N ARG A 460 -2.62 26.53 -18.91
CA ARG A 460 -1.18 26.65 -19.11
C ARG A 460 -0.82 27.42 -20.38
N SER A 461 -1.57 27.22 -21.48
CA SER A 461 -1.32 27.91 -22.75
C SER A 461 -1.51 29.42 -22.65
N ASP A 462 -2.36 29.91 -21.76
CA ASP A 462 -2.55 31.34 -21.52
C ASP A 462 -1.53 31.91 -20.53
N SER A 463 -1.05 31.10 -19.57
CA SER A 463 0.04 31.51 -18.67
C SER A 463 1.38 31.74 -19.40
N GLU A 464 1.68 30.96 -20.45
CA GLU A 464 2.92 31.14 -21.24
C GLU A 464 2.86 32.36 -22.18
N LYS A 465 1.68 32.69 -22.72
CA LYS A 465 1.48 33.92 -23.52
C LYS A 465 1.71 35.20 -22.70
N ALA A 466 1.59 35.13 -21.37
CA ALA A 466 1.68 36.29 -20.48
C ALA A 466 3.12 36.70 -20.06
N CYS A 467 4.16 35.88 -20.32
CA CYS A 467 5.51 36.17 -19.82
C CYS A 467 6.61 36.14 -20.92
N PRO A 468 6.75 37.21 -21.72
CA PRO A 468 7.74 37.28 -22.80
C PRO A 468 9.13 37.72 -22.29
N ARG A 469 9.70 37.07 -21.25
CA ARG A 469 11.09 37.33 -20.80
C ARG A 469 11.66 36.30 -19.80
N THR A 470 12.33 35.26 -20.33
CA THR A 470 13.68 34.83 -19.87
C THR A 470 14.28 33.80 -20.84
N ARG A 471 15.22 34.23 -21.70
CA ARG A 471 16.24 33.33 -22.26
C ARG A 471 17.34 33.15 -21.20
N ARG A 472 17.93 31.95 -21.14
CA ARG A 472 18.97 31.47 -20.21
C ARG A 472 18.48 31.23 -18.77
N LEU A 473 18.37 29.95 -18.40
CA LEU A 473 18.52 29.48 -17.03
C LEU A 473 19.45 28.26 -17.03
N ASN A 474 20.29 28.18 -15.99
CA ASN A 474 21.37 27.20 -15.89
C ASN A 474 20.86 25.79 -15.58
N SER A 475 21.69 24.80 -15.90
CA SER A 475 21.59 23.45 -15.36
C SER A 475 21.75 23.47 -13.84
N ASP A 476 20.71 23.00 -13.10
CA ASP A 476 20.82 22.21 -11.84
C ASP A 476 19.48 21.99 -11.10
N HIS A 477 18.33 22.20 -11.75
CA HIS A 477 17.03 21.78 -11.20
C HIS A 477 16.32 20.73 -12.08
N PRO A 478 15.80 19.62 -11.50
CA PRO A 478 15.04 18.63 -12.24
C PRO A 478 13.61 19.14 -12.51
N PHE A 479 13.37 19.64 -13.72
CA PHE A 479 12.05 20.05 -14.19
C PHE A 479 11.03 18.89 -14.16
N PRO A 480 9.79 19.12 -13.66
CA PRO A 480 8.70 18.15 -13.76
C PRO A 480 8.07 18.17 -15.17
N ILE A 481 8.23 17.06 -15.89
CA ILE A 481 7.70 16.86 -17.25
C ILE A 481 6.21 16.51 -17.15
N THR A 482 5.35 17.30 -17.80
CA THR A 482 3.88 17.07 -17.90
C THR A 482 3.46 16.95 -19.37
N ASN A 483 2.18 16.69 -19.67
CA ASN A 483 1.65 16.54 -21.05
C ASN A 483 2.13 17.64 -22.03
N HIS A 484 2.32 18.86 -21.54
CA HIS A 484 2.86 19.96 -22.32
C HIS A 484 4.24 19.66 -22.93
N ALA A 485 5.13 18.98 -22.22
CA ALA A 485 6.45 18.61 -22.73
C ALA A 485 6.40 17.42 -23.71
N ALA A 486 5.39 16.54 -23.61
CA ALA A 486 5.14 15.52 -24.62
C ALA A 486 4.59 16.15 -25.91
N TYR A 487 3.70 17.13 -25.78
CA TYR A 487 3.17 17.92 -26.88
C TYR A 487 4.27 18.77 -27.55
N GLN A 488 5.11 19.48 -26.79
CA GLN A 488 6.27 20.21 -27.32
C GLN A 488 7.27 19.28 -28.03
N ALA A 489 7.51 18.07 -27.51
CA ALA A 489 8.37 17.09 -28.16
C ALA A 489 7.76 16.55 -29.47
N LEU A 490 6.43 16.37 -29.51
CA LEU A 490 5.69 16.00 -30.71
C LEU A 490 5.75 17.12 -31.76
N GLU A 491 5.46 18.37 -31.38
CA GLU A 491 5.57 19.56 -32.25
C GLU A 491 6.99 19.69 -32.82
N HIS A 492 8.02 19.62 -31.99
CA HIS A 492 9.41 19.75 -32.45
C HIS A 492 9.84 18.63 -33.40
N LEU A 493 9.42 17.38 -33.14
CA LEU A 493 9.69 16.26 -34.06
C LEU A 493 8.86 16.37 -35.35
N ALA A 494 7.63 16.86 -35.28
CA ALA A 494 6.76 17.04 -36.43
C ALA A 494 7.22 18.20 -37.33
N ASP A 495 7.72 19.29 -36.76
CA ASP A 495 8.35 20.40 -37.49
C ASP A 495 9.55 19.91 -38.30
N LEU A 496 10.55 19.31 -37.63
CA LEU A 496 11.72 18.72 -38.26
C LEU A 496 11.36 17.70 -39.35
N ALA A 497 10.48 16.74 -39.03
CA ALA A 497 10.04 15.72 -39.98
C ALA A 497 9.29 16.32 -41.18
N SER A 498 8.47 17.35 -40.98
CA SER A 498 7.77 18.06 -42.06
C SER A 498 8.70 18.90 -42.92
N SER A 499 9.85 19.35 -42.38
CA SER A 499 10.93 19.98 -43.14
C SER A 499 11.85 18.99 -43.90
N GLY A 500 11.61 17.68 -43.76
CA GLY A 500 12.33 16.62 -44.47
C GLY A 500 13.38 15.86 -43.64
N ASP A 501 13.43 16.04 -42.32
CA ASP A 501 14.33 15.26 -41.45
C ASP A 501 13.84 13.79 -41.33
N THR A 502 14.60 12.89 -41.94
CA THR A 502 14.31 11.45 -41.98
C THR A 502 14.50 10.75 -40.62
N TRP A 503 15.34 11.28 -39.73
CA TRP A 503 15.51 10.76 -38.36
C TRP A 503 14.36 11.20 -37.44
N ALA A 504 13.88 12.44 -37.60
CA ALA A 504 12.69 12.92 -36.91
C ALA A 504 11.45 12.12 -37.33
N LEU A 505 11.28 11.84 -38.62
CA LEU A 505 10.21 10.98 -39.14
C LEU A 505 10.30 9.54 -38.60
N TYR A 506 11.49 8.94 -38.62
CA TYR A 506 11.74 7.61 -38.04
C TYR A 506 11.39 7.56 -36.54
N LYS A 507 11.69 8.63 -35.78
CA LYS A 507 11.30 8.75 -34.37
C LYS A 507 9.80 8.80 -34.17
N LEU A 508 9.06 9.59 -34.97
CA LEU A 508 7.60 9.65 -34.89
C LEU A 508 6.96 8.29 -35.17
N GLN A 509 7.44 7.57 -36.18
CA GLN A 509 6.99 6.21 -36.49
C GLN A 509 7.30 5.26 -35.32
N LYS A 510 8.53 5.26 -34.80
CA LYS A 510 8.92 4.44 -33.64
C LYS A 510 8.04 4.71 -32.41
N GLN A 511 7.76 5.99 -32.10
CA GLN A 511 6.86 6.37 -31.01
C GLN A 511 5.41 5.89 -31.26
N ALA A 512 4.93 5.91 -32.51
CA ALA A 512 3.64 5.35 -32.86
C ALA A 512 3.58 3.83 -32.60
N ARG A 513 4.63 3.08 -32.96
CA ARG A 513 4.73 1.64 -32.66
C ARG A 513 4.70 1.37 -31.15
N GLU A 514 5.54 2.07 -30.39
CA GLU A 514 5.61 1.97 -28.92
C GLU A 514 4.28 2.34 -28.23
N CYS A 515 3.57 3.36 -28.73
CA CYS A 515 2.24 3.74 -28.23
C CYS A 515 1.15 2.73 -28.64
N HIS A 516 1.22 2.12 -29.82
CA HIS A 516 0.28 1.07 -30.22
C HIS A 516 0.44 -0.19 -29.35
N ASP A 517 1.67 -0.69 -29.18
CA ASP A 517 1.96 -1.88 -28.37
C ASP A 517 1.55 -1.73 -26.90
N THR A 518 1.49 -0.49 -26.41
CA THR A 518 1.07 -0.15 -25.03
C THR A 518 -0.39 0.28 -24.90
N GLY A 519 -1.17 0.23 -25.99
CA GLY A 519 -2.60 0.56 -26.00
C GLY A 519 -2.92 2.06 -25.99
N LEU A 520 -1.92 2.93 -26.15
CA LEU A 520 -2.03 4.40 -26.18
C LEU A 520 -2.15 4.98 -27.60
N GLY A 521 -2.21 4.15 -28.64
CA GLY A 521 -2.34 4.58 -30.03
C GLY A 521 -3.42 5.65 -30.28
N PRO A 522 -4.67 5.47 -29.80
CA PRO A 522 -5.73 6.48 -29.95
C PRO A 522 -5.41 7.82 -29.26
N ALA A 523 -4.73 7.80 -28.12
CA ALA A 523 -4.35 9.01 -27.38
C ALA A 523 -3.23 9.79 -28.09
N LEU A 524 -2.24 9.09 -28.65
CA LEU A 524 -1.23 9.71 -29.51
C LEU A 524 -1.87 10.25 -30.81
N ALA A 525 -2.83 9.54 -31.39
CA ALA A 525 -3.57 10.01 -32.57
C ALA A 525 -4.42 11.26 -32.28
N GLU A 526 -4.98 11.40 -31.07
CA GLU A 526 -5.69 12.62 -30.63
C GLU A 526 -4.71 13.80 -30.45
N LEU A 527 -3.53 13.58 -29.86
CA LEU A 527 -2.47 14.60 -29.77
C LEU A 527 -1.95 15.02 -31.16
N MET A 528 -1.73 14.07 -32.07
CA MET A 528 -1.33 14.32 -33.45
C MET A 528 -2.38 15.14 -34.22
N ALA A 529 -3.67 14.91 -33.97
CA ALA A 529 -4.76 15.68 -34.57
C ALA A 529 -4.88 17.12 -34.03
N GLN A 530 -4.34 17.38 -32.83
CA GLN A 530 -4.31 18.71 -32.20
C GLN A 530 -3.06 19.52 -32.59
N SER A 531 -2.07 18.90 -33.24
CA SER A 531 -0.80 19.54 -33.58
C SER A 531 -0.91 20.60 -34.68
N ALA A 532 -0.03 21.60 -34.68
CA ALA A 532 0.13 22.53 -35.81
C ALA A 532 0.47 21.77 -37.12
N HIS A 533 1.11 20.61 -37.02
CA HIS A 533 1.46 19.73 -38.13
C HIS A 533 0.42 18.60 -38.35
N ALA A 534 -0.81 18.72 -37.85
CA ALA A 534 -1.85 17.68 -37.93
C ALA A 534 -2.08 17.12 -39.34
N ASN A 535 -1.99 17.95 -40.40
CA ASN A 535 -2.11 17.49 -41.79
C ASN A 535 -0.99 16.52 -42.20
N PHE A 536 0.23 16.76 -41.72
CA PHE A 536 1.39 15.89 -41.95
C PHE A 536 1.34 14.61 -41.11
N LEU A 537 0.87 14.71 -39.86
CA LEU A 537 0.75 13.58 -38.93
C LEU A 537 -0.48 12.70 -39.19
N LYS A 538 -1.45 13.18 -40.00
CA LYS A 538 -2.71 12.52 -40.32
C LYS A 538 -2.60 11.04 -40.73
N PRO A 539 -1.65 10.60 -41.58
CA PRO A 539 -1.51 9.19 -41.94
C PRO A 539 -1.18 8.32 -40.71
N ILE A 540 -0.32 8.81 -39.81
CA ILE A 540 0.11 8.10 -38.60
C ILE A 540 -1.03 8.04 -37.58
N ALA A 541 -1.74 9.15 -37.37
CA ALA A 541 -2.88 9.22 -36.46
C ALA A 541 -4.02 8.26 -36.87
N LEU A 542 -4.32 8.17 -38.17
CA LEU A 542 -5.36 7.27 -38.69
C LEU A 542 -4.92 5.80 -38.63
N ALA A 543 -3.64 5.51 -38.94
CA ALA A 543 -3.07 4.17 -38.78
C ALA A 543 -3.15 3.67 -37.33
N LEU A 544 -2.82 4.53 -36.35
CA LEU A 544 -2.91 4.24 -34.92
C LEU A 544 -4.34 3.91 -34.44
N ARG A 545 -5.34 4.66 -34.91
CA ARG A 545 -6.76 4.44 -34.59
C ARG A 545 -7.28 3.13 -35.17
N ALA A 546 -7.04 2.92 -36.47
CA ALA A 546 -7.47 1.69 -37.14
C ALA A 546 -6.76 0.45 -36.58
N ALA A 547 -5.47 0.53 -36.26
CA ALA A 547 -4.74 -0.54 -35.58
C ALA A 547 -5.29 -0.84 -34.16
N ALA A 548 -5.86 0.17 -33.48
CA ALA A 548 -6.54 0.01 -32.20
C ALA A 548 -7.98 -0.54 -32.30
N GLY A 549 -8.50 -0.77 -33.52
CA GLY A 549 -9.84 -1.32 -33.77
C GLY A 549 -10.90 -0.31 -34.17
N GLU A 550 -10.58 0.98 -34.30
CA GLU A 550 -11.50 2.02 -34.83
C GLU A 550 -11.60 1.91 -36.37
N ALA A 551 -12.24 0.87 -36.88
CA ALA A 551 -12.33 0.62 -38.33
C ALA A 551 -13.00 1.77 -39.11
N GLU A 552 -13.99 2.43 -38.51
CA GLU A 552 -14.69 3.62 -39.03
C GLU A 552 -13.74 4.81 -39.29
N ALA A 553 -12.55 4.83 -38.66
CA ALA A 553 -11.56 5.87 -38.88
C ALA A 553 -11.00 5.87 -40.33
N LEU A 554 -11.24 4.83 -41.12
CA LEU A 554 -10.80 4.72 -42.51
C LEU A 554 -11.86 5.15 -43.55
N ASP A 555 -13.09 5.44 -43.12
CA ASP A 555 -14.19 5.73 -44.04
C ASP A 555 -14.08 7.14 -44.66
N GLY A 556 -14.36 7.24 -45.95
CA GLY A 556 -14.36 8.51 -46.69
C GLY A 556 -12.99 9.13 -46.99
N ILE A 557 -11.88 8.43 -46.72
CA ILE A 557 -10.52 8.93 -46.98
C ILE A 557 -10.17 8.87 -48.50
N PRO A 558 -9.47 9.88 -49.06
CA PRO A 558 -8.91 9.83 -50.41
C PRO A 558 -7.97 8.62 -50.65
N PRO A 559 -7.97 8.00 -51.85
CA PRO A 559 -7.19 6.80 -52.14
C PRO A 559 -5.68 6.93 -51.87
N GLU A 560 -5.11 8.10 -52.16
CA GLU A 560 -3.68 8.41 -51.96
C GLU A 560 -3.29 8.37 -50.47
N LEU A 561 -4.12 8.97 -49.61
CA LEU A 561 -3.92 8.96 -48.16
C LEU A 561 -4.16 7.56 -47.56
N LYS A 562 -5.09 6.79 -48.13
CA LYS A 562 -5.33 5.40 -47.70
C LYS A 562 -4.10 4.50 -47.87
N ILE A 563 -3.36 4.64 -48.98
CA ILE A 563 -2.11 3.88 -49.20
C ILE A 563 -1.08 4.19 -48.12
N MET A 564 -0.88 5.48 -47.79
CA MET A 564 0.05 5.89 -46.73
C MET A 564 -0.37 5.36 -45.34
N VAL A 565 -1.67 5.36 -45.04
CA VAL A 565 -2.23 4.82 -43.79
C VAL A 565 -2.02 3.30 -43.71
N GLU A 566 -2.26 2.57 -44.79
CA GLU A 566 -2.04 1.11 -44.84
C GLU A 566 -0.55 0.72 -44.71
N GLU A 567 0.36 1.54 -45.24
CA GLU A 567 1.80 1.34 -45.10
C GLU A 567 2.28 1.59 -43.66
N VAL A 568 1.89 2.71 -43.05
CA VAL A 568 2.23 3.02 -41.64
C VAL A 568 1.55 2.03 -40.68
N MET A 569 0.33 1.58 -40.98
CA MET A 569 -0.35 0.54 -40.19
C MET A 569 0.36 -0.81 -40.28
N ARG A 570 0.88 -1.17 -41.44
CA ARG A 570 1.69 -2.40 -41.61
C ARG A 570 2.95 -2.35 -40.75
N ASP A 571 3.64 -1.22 -40.76
CA ASP A 571 4.82 -0.96 -39.91
C ASP A 571 4.48 -1.00 -38.40
N ILE A 572 3.35 -0.43 -37.99
CA ILE A 572 2.83 -0.49 -36.61
C ILE A 572 2.49 -1.91 -36.15
N LEU A 573 1.94 -2.74 -37.04
CA LEU A 573 1.52 -4.11 -36.72
C LEU A 573 2.66 -5.14 -36.81
N THR A 574 3.78 -4.83 -37.47
CA THR A 574 4.96 -5.72 -37.55
C THR A 574 5.73 -5.78 -36.24
N ARG A 575 5.30 -6.66 -35.33
CA ARG A 575 6.10 -7.04 -34.14
C ARG A 575 7.32 -7.88 -34.53
N GLY A 576 8.47 -7.57 -33.94
CA GLY A 576 9.61 -8.48 -33.92
C GLY A 576 10.81 -8.11 -34.79
N SER A 577 11.23 -6.84 -34.78
CA SER A 577 12.68 -6.54 -34.81
C SER A 577 12.92 -5.18 -34.18
N SER A 578 13.99 -5.06 -33.39
CA SER A 578 14.73 -3.81 -33.34
C SER A 578 15.31 -3.61 -34.74
N GLN A 579 14.58 -2.91 -35.62
CA GLN A 579 15.18 -2.35 -36.83
C GLN A 579 16.46 -1.62 -36.38
N PRO A 580 17.63 -1.96 -36.94
CA PRO A 580 18.83 -1.20 -36.63
C PRO A 580 18.55 0.26 -36.94
N GLU A 581 18.99 1.18 -36.08
CA GLU A 581 18.89 2.61 -36.39
C GLU A 581 19.54 2.81 -37.77
N PRO A 582 18.82 3.40 -38.75
CA PRO A 582 19.41 3.64 -40.06
C PRO A 582 20.68 4.48 -39.89
N ASP A 583 21.73 4.16 -40.66
CA ASP A 583 22.99 4.91 -40.63
C ASP A 583 22.80 6.26 -41.32
N PHE A 584 22.15 7.18 -40.58
CA PHE A 584 22.03 8.58 -40.93
C PHE A 584 23.40 9.23 -40.73
N GLY A 585 24.25 9.10 -41.75
CA GLY A 585 25.64 9.53 -41.73
C GLY A 585 25.82 10.93 -41.15
N LYS A 586 26.79 11.06 -40.22
CA LYS A 586 27.09 12.23 -39.37
C LYS A 586 26.57 13.57 -39.92
N ILE A 587 25.45 14.03 -39.37
CA ILE A 587 25.06 15.44 -39.44
C ILE A 587 26.11 16.22 -38.65
N THR A 588 26.90 17.04 -39.34
CA THR A 588 27.93 17.90 -38.75
C THR A 588 27.28 18.97 -37.89
N GLU A 589 27.65 19.03 -36.60
CA GLU A 589 27.40 20.21 -35.78
C GLU A 589 28.07 21.44 -36.43
N PRO A 590 27.40 22.60 -36.51
CA PRO A 590 28.04 23.80 -37.01
C PRO A 590 29.12 24.25 -36.02
N GLU A 591 30.36 24.40 -36.50
CA GLU A 591 31.47 24.88 -35.70
C GLU A 591 31.18 26.28 -35.14
N ASN A 592 31.13 26.39 -33.81
CA ASN A 592 31.05 27.68 -33.12
C ASN A 592 32.34 28.45 -33.38
N ASN A 593 32.27 29.50 -34.19
CA ASN A 593 33.40 30.37 -34.49
C ASN A 593 33.09 31.79 -33.98
N SER A 594 33.91 32.25 -33.03
CA SER A 594 33.83 33.53 -32.27
C SER A 594 32.77 33.64 -31.17
#